data_AF-A0A183S9K6-F1
#
_entry.id   AF-A0A183S9K6-F1
#
_cell.length_a   1.000
_cell.length_b   1.000
_cell.length_c   1.000
_cell.angle_alpha   90.00
_cell.angle_beta   90.00
_cell.angle_gamma   90.00
#
_symmetry.space_group_name_H-M   'P 1'
#
loop_
_entity.id
_entity.type
_entity.pdbx_description
1 polymer ?
#
loop_
_entity_poly.entity_id
_entity_poly.type
_entity_poly.pdbx_seq_one_letter_code
_entity_poly.pdbx_strand_id
1 'polypeptide(L)'
;MRFAREGGLTITTILAVIFFIWRLDFGWPLISLWNPLRTLIFYVPAPTEREPPNFDALLRQARSTVSELWRLNAAQFPPTHRNSSSVVRLNLLLSQATHQLAARLSLLDKLSDQRERRERQLDALGSELKHQIARLQNPPDCSPSHVSLEDGRFNCGFGCTAHHVAYRLARAYATNRTLMLEHDYGNDFFLPLSNCSKAQIESAKPNGQRYCPMHPQEWAKRLNEIQGNPIAWYRGHLLSYILRPRDAVLRRRLEIEMQTLRTGRNGNPYDGPIAGIHVRRTDKIFVEATFHPLGEYMLHVERFFEVKEIEYCLETGTSSPPFWSQRRRVFLASDDASVFDEARSNYPRYEFIGGLRKGSEYETRRSTTGVFAITLDINLLVASDFVVCTATSNICRLVYELFLAKPQVHGDATFQVQSVDEIYQRYFTLRRWWRAIADLKQKGIKLGDTIPISSTLWDGFVRTAPTILAPQETSLPAYLFQEIVQTVE
;
A
#
# COMPACT_ATOMS: atom_id res chain seq x y z
N MET A 1 -23.17 74.03 4.52
CA MET A 1 -24.63 74.23 4.49
C MET A 1 -25.27 72.86 4.71
N ARG A 2 -25.62 72.46 5.93
CA ARG A 2 -26.82 72.77 6.73
C ARG A 2 -28.15 72.29 6.12
N PHE A 3 -28.74 71.31 6.82
CA PHE A 3 -30.15 70.91 7.01
C PHE A 3 -30.89 70.24 5.83
N ALA A 4 -31.30 68.96 5.92
CA ALA A 4 -32.35 68.31 6.74
C ALA A 4 -33.74 68.40 6.06
N ARG A 5 -34.64 67.41 6.03
CA ARG A 5 -35.35 66.68 7.11
C ARG A 5 -36.29 65.66 6.40
N GLU A 6 -36.38 64.38 6.79
CA GLU A 6 -37.14 63.72 7.89
C GLU A 6 -38.44 63.03 7.43
N GLY A 7 -38.69 61.85 8.02
CA GLY A 7 -40.00 61.19 8.22
C GLY A 7 -40.21 59.94 7.37
N GLY A 8 -40.47 58.72 7.89
CA GLY A 8 -40.74 58.25 9.25
C GLY A 8 -41.05 56.74 9.23
N LEU A 9 -40.82 56.08 10.38
CA LEU A 9 -40.91 54.64 10.68
C LEU A 9 -42.33 54.01 10.62
N THR A 10 -42.39 52.68 10.38
CA THR A 10 -42.80 51.57 11.30
C THR A 10 -43.22 50.34 10.45
N ILE A 11 -42.56 49.17 10.49
CA ILE A 11 -42.50 48.07 11.48
C ILE A 11 -43.76 47.19 11.54
N THR A 12 -43.67 46.07 10.81
CA THR A 12 -44.10 44.67 11.09
C THR A 12 -45.56 44.30 11.36
N THR A 13 -46.07 43.36 10.55
CA THR A 13 -46.72 42.06 10.88
C THR A 13 -47.31 41.54 9.54
N ILE A 14 -47.25 40.30 9.05
CA ILE A 14 -46.95 38.95 9.55
C ILE A 14 -46.56 38.05 8.36
N LEU A 15 -45.68 37.09 8.65
CA LEU A 15 -45.27 35.92 7.86
C LEU A 15 -46.40 35.19 7.11
N ALA A 16 -46.16 34.79 5.86
CA ALA A 16 -46.47 33.43 5.35
C ALA A 16 -46.01 33.20 3.90
N VAL A 17 -45.05 32.27 3.75
CA VAL A 17 -45.02 31.22 2.71
C VAL A 17 -44.60 31.68 1.29
N ILE A 18 -43.30 31.65 0.96
CA ILE A 18 -42.60 30.49 0.34
C ILE A 18 -43.50 29.75 -0.65
N PHE A 19 -43.37 30.01 -1.95
CA PHE A 19 -43.48 29.04 -3.07
C PHE A 19 -43.45 29.86 -4.38
N PHE A 20 -42.81 29.34 -5.43
CA PHE A 20 -42.69 29.91 -6.78
C PHE A 20 -41.58 30.94 -7.07
N ILE A 21 -40.31 30.51 -6.99
CA ILE A 21 -39.34 30.83 -8.05
C ILE A 21 -38.46 29.60 -8.30
N TRP A 22 -38.92 28.72 -9.20
CA TRP A 22 -38.09 27.71 -9.86
C TRP A 22 -38.69 27.43 -11.25
N ARG A 23 -37.98 27.86 -12.30
CA ARG A 23 -37.92 27.28 -13.66
C ARG A 23 -37.56 28.36 -14.69
N LEU A 24 -36.27 28.44 -15.02
CA LEU A 24 -35.84 28.73 -16.38
C LEU A 24 -34.58 27.89 -16.65
N ASP A 25 -34.80 26.71 -17.23
CA ASP A 25 -33.77 25.86 -17.82
C ASP A 25 -33.37 26.42 -19.19
N PHE A 26 -32.08 26.70 -19.40
CA PHE A 26 -31.50 26.90 -20.73
C PHE A 26 -30.75 25.63 -21.15
N GLY A 27 -31.25 24.95 -22.18
CA GLY A 27 -30.63 23.77 -22.77
C GLY A 27 -29.78 24.09 -24.00
N TRP A 28 -28.60 23.49 -24.08
CA TRP A 28 -27.88 23.18 -25.33
C TRP A 28 -27.59 21.68 -25.34
N PRO A 29 -27.86 20.94 -26.45
CA PRO A 29 -27.65 19.51 -26.52
C PRO A 29 -26.23 19.23 -26.99
N LEU A 30 -25.38 18.71 -26.11
CA LEU A 30 -24.16 17.99 -26.50
C LEU A 30 -24.31 16.55 -26.01
N ILE A 31 -24.31 15.65 -27.00
CA ILE A 31 -24.50 14.21 -26.91
C ILE A 31 -23.66 13.63 -25.77
N SER A 32 -24.32 13.33 -24.66
CA SER A 32 -23.75 12.66 -23.50
C SER A 32 -23.92 11.15 -23.67
N LEU A 33 -22.82 10.43 -23.87
CA LEU A 33 -22.72 9.00 -23.56
C LEU A 33 -22.63 8.89 -22.02
N TRP A 34 -23.77 8.74 -21.37
CA TRP A 34 -23.87 8.54 -19.92
C TRP A 34 -23.24 7.20 -19.51
N ASN A 35 -22.09 7.25 -18.84
CA ASN A 35 -21.83 6.36 -17.71
C ASN A 35 -22.72 6.83 -16.55
N PRO A 36 -23.31 5.95 -15.73
CA PRO A 36 -23.93 6.41 -14.50
C PRO A 36 -22.86 7.07 -13.63
N LEU A 37 -23.09 8.32 -13.25
CA LEU A 37 -22.24 9.10 -12.34
C LEU A 37 -22.09 8.31 -11.04
N ARG A 38 -20.95 7.63 -10.88
CA ARG A 38 -20.48 7.20 -9.57
C ARG A 38 -19.99 8.44 -8.85
N THR A 39 -20.65 8.81 -7.75
CA THR A 39 -20.19 9.89 -6.89
C THR A 39 -18.96 9.38 -6.14
N LEU A 40 -17.77 9.92 -6.41
CA LEU A 40 -16.67 9.75 -5.47
C LEU A 40 -17.02 10.55 -4.21
N ILE A 41 -17.33 9.84 -3.13
CA ILE A 41 -17.58 10.45 -1.83
C ILE A 41 -16.30 10.34 -1.03
N PHE A 42 -15.73 11.50 -0.72
CA PHE A 42 -14.63 11.58 0.24
C PHE A 42 -15.25 11.55 1.63
N TYR A 43 -15.03 10.50 2.41
CA TYR A 43 -15.39 10.52 3.81
C TYR A 43 -14.45 11.49 4.55
N VAL A 44 -14.96 12.67 4.87
CA VAL A 44 -14.25 13.72 5.59
C VAL A 44 -15.15 14.15 6.74
N PRO A 45 -14.77 13.88 8.01
CA PRO A 45 -15.43 14.54 9.13
C PRO A 45 -15.31 16.03 8.91
N ALA A 46 -16.42 16.76 8.97
CA ALA A 46 -16.37 18.21 8.95
C ALA A 46 -15.43 18.68 10.07
N PRO A 47 -14.67 19.78 9.91
CA PRO A 47 -13.78 20.29 10.97
C PRO A 47 -14.51 20.60 12.30
N THR A 48 -15.84 20.61 12.29
CA THR A 48 -16.74 20.77 13.45
C THR A 48 -17.12 19.46 14.15
N GLU A 49 -17.00 18.30 13.50
CA GLU A 49 -17.22 16.98 14.11
C GLU A 49 -15.87 16.41 14.55
N ARG A 50 -15.39 16.87 15.71
CA ARG A 50 -14.19 16.28 16.33
C ARG A 50 -14.59 14.94 16.96
N GLU A 51 -14.58 13.88 16.16
CA GLU A 51 -14.48 12.52 16.69
C GLU A 51 -13.32 12.47 17.71
N PRO A 52 -13.44 11.66 18.78
CA PRO A 52 -12.37 11.53 19.75
C PRO A 52 -11.07 11.12 19.05
N PRO A 53 -9.91 11.60 19.52
CA PRO A 53 -8.62 11.28 18.90
C PRO A 53 -8.43 9.75 18.85
N ASN A 54 -8.31 9.20 17.64
CA ASN A 54 -8.00 7.80 17.42
C ASN A 54 -6.48 7.57 17.58
N PHE A 55 -6.10 6.69 18.51
CA PHE A 55 -4.70 6.41 18.83
C PHE A 55 -3.91 5.92 17.61
N ASP A 56 -4.46 4.97 16.86
CA ASP A 56 -3.79 4.34 15.72
C ASP A 56 -3.58 5.35 14.58
N ALA A 57 -4.59 6.19 14.32
CA ALA A 57 -4.51 7.25 13.33
C ALA A 57 -3.41 8.27 13.68
N LEU A 58 -3.36 8.72 14.94
CA LEU A 58 -2.34 9.66 15.43
C LEU A 58 -0.94 9.05 15.40
N LEU A 59 -0.79 7.79 15.83
CA LEU A 59 0.48 7.08 15.79
C LEU A 59 0.98 6.94 14.34
N ARG A 60 0.10 6.59 13.40
CA ARG A 60 0.46 6.51 11.98
C ARG A 60 0.88 7.86 11.42
N GLN A 61 0.13 8.91 11.75
CA GLN A 61 0.47 10.28 11.34
C GLN A 61 1.82 10.73 11.90
N ALA A 62 2.12 10.44 13.17
CA ALA A 62 3.41 10.73 13.78
C ALA A 62 4.55 9.96 13.09
N ARG A 63 4.39 8.66 12.83
CA ARG A 63 5.40 7.84 12.12
C ARG A 63 5.65 8.34 10.69
N SER A 64 4.59 8.73 9.98
CA SER A 64 4.68 9.35 8.66
C SER A 64 5.46 10.67 8.73
N THR A 65 5.09 11.58 9.63
CA THR A 65 5.76 12.87 9.85
C THR A 65 7.27 12.69 10.09
N VAL A 66 7.65 11.78 10.99
CA VAL A 66 9.07 11.49 11.29
C VAL A 66 9.81 10.96 10.08
N SER A 67 9.15 10.14 9.27
CA SER A 67 9.75 9.61 8.04
C SER A 67 9.93 10.68 6.97
N GLU A 68 8.95 11.58 6.80
CA GLU A 68 9.09 12.72 5.88
C GLU A 68 10.16 13.72 6.34
N LEU A 69 10.30 13.96 7.65
CA LEU A 69 11.39 14.80 8.18
C LEU A 69 12.77 14.20 7.91
N TRP A 70 12.91 12.87 8.03
CA TRP A 70 14.14 12.19 7.66
C TRP A 70 14.43 12.30 6.15
N ARG A 71 13.41 12.11 5.29
CA ARG A 71 13.56 12.28 3.83
C ARG A 71 13.93 13.71 3.47
N LEU A 72 13.29 14.69 4.09
CA LEU A 72 13.62 16.11 3.94
C LEU A 72 15.08 16.37 4.30
N ASN A 73 15.55 15.86 5.44
CA ASN A 73 16.94 15.97 5.85
C ASN A 73 17.91 15.31 4.84
N ALA A 74 17.58 14.13 4.32
CA ALA A 74 18.40 13.45 3.32
C ALA A 74 18.47 14.24 1.99
N ALA A 75 17.33 14.80 1.55
CA ALA A 75 17.22 15.54 0.30
C ALA A 75 17.83 16.94 0.35
N GLN A 76 17.78 17.62 1.51
CA GLN A 76 18.41 18.94 1.68
C GLN A 76 19.93 18.86 1.84
N PHE A 77 20.45 17.71 2.26
CA PHE A 77 21.88 17.49 2.49
C PHE A 77 22.42 16.25 1.76
N PRO A 78 22.29 16.19 0.42
CA PRO A 78 22.88 15.11 -0.37
C PRO A 78 24.42 15.16 -0.27
N PRO A 79 25.13 14.07 -0.59
CA PRO A 79 26.60 14.02 -0.51
C PRO A 79 27.32 15.18 -1.20
N THR A 80 26.78 15.67 -2.32
CA THR A 80 27.31 16.79 -3.11
C THR A 80 27.19 18.17 -2.45
N HIS A 81 26.31 18.31 -1.46
CA HIS A 81 26.09 19.56 -0.71
C HIS A 81 26.76 19.54 0.68
N ARG A 82 27.41 18.42 1.05
CA ARG A 82 28.10 18.23 2.33
C ARG A 82 29.51 18.85 2.32
N ASN A 83 29.59 20.11 1.89
CA ASN A 83 30.85 20.81 1.60
C ASN A 83 31.51 21.42 2.85
N SER A 84 30.82 21.43 3.99
CA SER A 84 31.36 21.88 5.27
C SER A 84 31.06 20.87 6.38
N SER A 85 31.96 20.81 7.37
CA SER A 85 31.79 19.97 8.56
C SER A 85 30.52 20.32 9.33
N SER A 86 30.13 21.60 9.37
CA SER A 86 28.88 22.04 10.01
C SER A 86 27.63 21.47 9.34
N VAL A 87 27.59 21.42 8.00
CA VAL A 87 26.47 20.85 7.25
C VAL A 87 26.39 19.33 7.45
N VAL A 88 27.54 18.65 7.39
CA VAL A 88 27.61 17.21 7.70
C VAL A 88 27.11 16.92 9.12
N ARG A 89 27.56 17.71 10.09
CA ARG A 89 27.14 17.57 11.49
C ARG A 89 25.65 17.81 11.67
N LEU A 90 25.07 18.82 11.02
CA LEU A 90 23.64 19.10 11.09
C LEU A 90 22.82 17.94 10.51
N ASN A 91 23.19 17.44 9.33
CA ASN A 91 22.53 16.28 8.72
C ASN A 91 22.57 15.06 9.64
N LEU A 92 23.72 14.78 10.26
CA LEU A 92 23.88 13.67 11.20
C LEU A 92 22.99 13.83 12.44
N LEU A 93 22.95 15.02 13.04
CA LEU A 93 22.13 15.30 14.22
C LEU A 93 20.63 15.16 13.92
N LEU A 94 20.17 15.63 12.76
CA LEU A 94 18.77 15.50 12.34
C LEU A 94 18.40 14.04 12.02
N SER A 95 19.29 13.29 11.38
CA SER A 95 19.10 11.84 11.17
C SER A 95 19.04 11.10 12.51
N GLN A 96 19.95 11.39 13.44
CA GLN A 96 19.93 10.79 14.77
C GLN A 96 18.63 11.12 15.52
N ALA A 97 18.18 12.38 15.51
CA ALA A 97 16.94 12.79 16.17
C ALA A 97 15.71 12.06 15.59
N THR A 98 15.61 11.96 14.26
CA THR A 98 14.50 11.26 13.60
C THR A 98 14.54 9.75 13.84
N HIS A 99 15.72 9.11 13.87
CA HIS A 99 15.84 7.69 14.22
C HIS A 99 15.45 7.42 15.68
N GLN A 100 15.89 8.27 16.62
CA GLN A 100 15.56 8.18 18.04
C GLN A 100 14.05 8.33 18.29
N LEU A 101 13.39 9.22 17.54
CA LEU A 101 11.95 9.41 17.63
C LEU A 101 11.19 8.24 16.99
N ALA A 102 11.63 7.75 15.83
CA ALA A 102 11.02 6.59 15.17
C ALA A 102 11.05 5.34 16.07
N ALA A 103 12.20 5.04 16.69
CA ALA A 103 12.35 3.92 17.61
C ALA A 103 11.45 4.04 18.85
N ARG A 104 11.33 5.25 19.43
CA ARG A 104 10.43 5.49 20.57
C ARG A 104 8.96 5.35 20.21
N LEU A 105 8.52 5.83 19.04
CA LEU A 105 7.15 5.65 18.58
C LEU A 105 6.81 4.17 18.39
N SER A 106 7.77 3.39 17.86
CA SER A 106 7.65 1.94 17.71
C SER A 106 7.56 1.24 19.07
N LEU A 107 8.40 1.63 20.03
CA LEU A 107 8.37 1.07 21.38
C LEU A 107 7.11 1.48 22.15
N LEU A 108 6.64 2.72 22.02
CA LEU A 108 5.37 3.17 22.62
C LEU A 108 4.19 2.36 22.11
N ASP A 109 4.15 2.06 20.80
CA ASP A 109 3.14 1.17 20.22
C ASP A 109 3.24 -0.24 20.81
N LYS A 110 4.46 -0.80 20.90
CA LYS A 110 4.71 -2.15 21.46
C LYS A 110 4.36 -2.27 22.95
N LEU A 111 4.62 -1.23 23.75
CA LEU A 111 4.31 -1.20 25.17
C LEU A 111 2.84 -0.85 25.45
N SER A 112 2.11 -0.37 24.45
CA SER A 112 0.68 -0.10 24.58
C SER A 112 -0.15 -1.37 24.36
N ASP A 113 -1.22 -1.53 25.13
CA ASP A 113 -2.24 -2.57 24.86
C ASP A 113 -2.95 -2.38 23.51
N GLN A 114 -2.75 -1.22 22.85
CA GLN A 114 -3.39 -0.88 21.58
C GLN A 114 -2.85 -1.73 20.44
N ARG A 115 -1.55 -2.08 20.44
CA ARG A 115 -0.97 -2.92 19.39
C ARG A 115 -1.61 -4.29 19.34
N GLU A 116 -1.66 -4.99 20.48
CA GLU A 116 -2.23 -6.33 20.55
C GLU A 116 -3.74 -6.30 20.25
N ARG A 117 -4.45 -5.28 20.75
CA ARG A 117 -5.87 -5.07 20.42
C ARG A 117 -6.08 -4.90 18.91
N ARG A 118 -5.29 -4.05 18.26
CA ARG A 118 -5.35 -3.79 16.81
C ARG A 118 -5.03 -5.05 16.01
N GLU A 119 -4.02 -5.81 16.41
CA GLU A 119 -3.66 -7.10 15.81
C GLU A 119 -4.82 -8.10 15.86
N ARG A 120 -5.44 -8.29 17.03
CA ARG A 120 -6.60 -9.18 17.20
C ARG A 120 -7.80 -8.73 16.36
N GLN A 121 -8.07 -7.42 16.30
CA GLN A 121 -9.16 -6.87 15.49
C GLN A 121 -8.94 -7.12 14.00
N LEU A 122 -7.73 -6.85 13.50
CA LEU A 122 -7.38 -7.09 12.10
C LEU A 122 -7.43 -8.59 11.75
N ASP A 123 -6.98 -9.46 12.66
CA ASP A 123 -7.06 -10.91 12.45
C ASP A 123 -8.50 -11.43 12.41
N ALA A 124 -9.37 -10.93 13.29
CA ALA A 124 -10.79 -11.26 13.31
C ALA A 124 -11.49 -10.82 12.00
N LEU A 125 -11.26 -9.59 11.55
CA LEU A 125 -11.78 -9.08 10.29
C LEU A 125 -11.25 -9.86 9.09
N GLY A 126 -9.95 -10.17 9.09
CA GLY A 126 -9.32 -10.96 8.05
C GLY A 126 -9.88 -12.38 7.98
N SER A 127 -10.12 -13.00 9.13
CA SER A 127 -10.76 -14.31 9.24
C SER A 127 -12.20 -14.27 8.74
N GLU A 128 -12.98 -13.26 9.09
CA GLU A 128 -14.34 -13.09 8.57
C GLU A 128 -14.35 -12.98 7.04
N LEU A 129 -13.52 -12.11 6.46
CA LEU A 129 -13.43 -11.95 5.00
C LEU A 129 -13.01 -13.27 4.32
N LYS A 130 -12.01 -13.97 4.85
CA LYS A 130 -11.58 -15.29 4.35
C LYS A 130 -12.74 -16.30 4.34
N HIS A 131 -13.53 -16.37 5.42
CA HIS A 131 -14.69 -17.25 5.49
C HIS A 131 -15.77 -16.88 4.48
N GLN A 132 -16.06 -15.58 4.31
CA GLN A 132 -17.05 -15.11 3.34
C GLN A 132 -16.62 -15.42 1.90
N ILE A 133 -15.35 -15.19 1.54
CA ILE A 133 -14.80 -15.58 0.23
C ILE A 133 -14.89 -17.09 0.04
N ALA A 134 -14.49 -17.88 1.04
CA ALA A 134 -14.54 -19.33 0.94
C ALA A 134 -15.97 -19.85 0.74
N ARG A 135 -16.96 -19.32 1.47
CA ARG A 135 -18.36 -19.68 1.32
C ARG A 135 -18.91 -19.29 -0.06
N LEU A 136 -18.62 -18.06 -0.51
CA LEU A 136 -19.03 -17.59 -1.84
C LEU A 136 -18.47 -18.47 -2.96
N GLN A 137 -17.21 -18.86 -2.82
CA GLN A 137 -16.53 -19.66 -3.82
C GLN A 137 -16.85 -21.15 -3.75
N ASN A 138 -17.48 -21.63 -2.69
CA ASN A 138 -17.85 -23.03 -2.53
C ASN A 138 -19.34 -23.17 -2.25
N PRO A 139 -20.21 -22.77 -3.19
CA PRO A 139 -21.65 -22.85 -3.02
C PRO A 139 -22.11 -24.32 -3.03
N PRO A 140 -23.26 -24.63 -2.40
CA PRO A 140 -23.91 -25.93 -2.53
C PRO A 140 -24.55 -26.11 -3.92
N ASP A 141 -25.00 -25.01 -4.54
CA ASP A 141 -25.56 -24.98 -5.89
C ASP A 141 -24.61 -24.23 -6.84
N CYS A 142 -24.14 -24.93 -7.88
CA CYS A 142 -23.27 -24.41 -8.93
C CYS A 142 -24.07 -23.97 -10.18
N SER A 143 -25.36 -23.67 -10.06
CA SER A 143 -26.19 -23.25 -11.19
C SER A 143 -25.66 -21.96 -11.86
N PRO A 144 -25.83 -21.81 -13.19
CA PRO A 144 -25.33 -20.67 -13.95
C PRO A 144 -25.74 -19.28 -13.41
N SER A 145 -26.87 -19.20 -12.72
CA SER A 145 -27.40 -17.94 -12.17
C SER A 145 -26.56 -17.39 -11.00
N HIS A 146 -25.81 -18.25 -10.32
CA HIS A 146 -24.98 -17.90 -9.16
C HIS A 146 -23.49 -17.78 -9.50
N VAL A 147 -23.11 -18.04 -10.75
CA VAL A 147 -21.70 -18.08 -11.19
C VAL A 147 -21.38 -16.89 -12.12
N SER A 148 -20.15 -16.40 -12.03
CA SER A 148 -19.57 -15.46 -12.98
C SER A 148 -18.38 -16.13 -13.67
N LEU A 149 -18.56 -16.53 -14.93
CA LEU A 149 -17.48 -17.05 -15.77
C LEU A 149 -16.70 -15.90 -16.42
N GLU A 150 -15.38 -15.90 -16.26
CA GLU A 150 -14.49 -14.87 -16.78
C GLU A 150 -13.25 -15.48 -17.44
N ASP A 151 -12.65 -14.78 -18.39
CA ASP A 151 -11.36 -15.22 -18.95
C ASP A 151 -10.24 -14.99 -17.92
N GLY A 152 -9.39 -16.01 -17.75
CA GLY A 152 -8.21 -16.01 -16.90
C GLY A 152 -6.92 -15.68 -17.65
N ARG A 153 -6.95 -15.57 -18.99
CA ARG A 153 -5.79 -15.19 -19.79
C ARG A 153 -5.58 -13.68 -19.77
N PHE A 154 -4.40 -13.28 -19.31
CA PHE A 154 -3.96 -11.90 -19.35
C PHE A 154 -2.61 -11.81 -20.06
N ASN A 155 -2.47 -10.85 -20.97
CA ASN A 155 -1.22 -10.63 -21.68
C ASN A 155 -0.23 -9.82 -20.83
N CYS A 156 0.15 -10.35 -19.66
CA CYS A 156 1.13 -9.74 -18.77
C CYS A 156 1.87 -10.77 -17.91
N GLY A 157 2.71 -10.30 -16.98
CA GLY A 157 3.49 -11.13 -16.05
C GLY A 157 2.71 -11.54 -14.80
N PHE A 158 3.29 -12.44 -13.99
CA PHE A 158 2.65 -13.08 -12.83
C PHE A 158 1.90 -12.11 -11.89
N GLY A 159 2.57 -11.06 -11.41
CA GLY A 159 1.94 -10.11 -10.49
C GLY A 159 0.72 -9.41 -11.09
N CYS A 160 0.79 -9.01 -12.37
CA CYS A 160 -0.33 -8.40 -13.08
C CYS A 160 -1.49 -9.39 -13.26
N THR A 161 -1.20 -10.65 -13.62
CA THR A 161 -2.20 -11.73 -13.68
C THR A 161 -2.89 -11.92 -12.33
N ALA A 162 -2.13 -12.01 -11.24
CA ALA A 162 -2.68 -12.16 -9.88
C ALA A 162 -3.59 -10.97 -9.50
N HIS A 163 -3.20 -9.74 -9.82
CA HIS A 163 -4.02 -8.55 -9.59
C HIS A 163 -5.30 -8.53 -10.43
N HIS A 164 -5.25 -8.99 -11.69
CA HIS A 164 -6.45 -9.13 -12.51
C HIS A 164 -7.42 -10.16 -11.93
N VAL A 165 -6.92 -11.33 -11.51
CA VAL A 165 -7.76 -12.36 -10.88
C VAL A 165 -8.34 -11.86 -9.56
N ALA A 166 -7.55 -11.17 -8.72
CA ALA A 166 -8.04 -10.52 -7.51
C ALA A 166 -9.13 -9.48 -7.82
N TYR A 167 -8.98 -8.69 -8.88
CA TYR A 167 -10.02 -7.75 -9.32
C TYR A 167 -11.32 -8.47 -9.73
N ARG A 168 -11.22 -9.58 -10.48
CA ARG A 168 -12.38 -10.39 -10.84
C ARG A 168 -13.06 -10.97 -9.59
N LEU A 169 -12.27 -11.43 -8.62
CA LEU A 169 -12.80 -11.98 -7.36
C LEU A 169 -13.49 -10.91 -6.52
N ALA A 170 -12.93 -9.70 -6.46
CA ALA A 170 -13.56 -8.57 -5.79
C ALA A 170 -14.94 -8.25 -6.39
N ARG A 171 -15.06 -8.29 -7.73
CA ARG A 171 -16.33 -8.04 -8.41
C ARG A 171 -17.34 -9.18 -8.20
N ALA A 172 -16.87 -10.43 -8.23
CA ALA A 172 -17.70 -11.60 -7.95
C ALA A 172 -18.25 -11.53 -6.51
N TYR A 173 -17.39 -11.17 -5.55
CA TYR A 173 -17.77 -10.91 -4.17
C TYR A 173 -18.80 -9.78 -4.04
N ALA A 174 -18.59 -8.64 -4.70
CA ALA A 174 -19.54 -7.52 -4.67
C ALA A 174 -20.89 -7.82 -5.32
N THR A 175 -20.96 -8.83 -6.19
CA THR A 175 -22.20 -9.23 -6.90
C THR A 175 -22.80 -10.52 -6.35
N ASN A 176 -22.26 -11.04 -5.24
CA ASN A 176 -22.65 -12.31 -4.64
C ASN A 176 -22.70 -13.47 -5.65
N ARG A 177 -21.67 -13.55 -6.50
CA ARG A 177 -21.48 -14.63 -7.47
C ARG A 177 -20.18 -15.39 -7.22
N THR A 178 -20.19 -16.69 -7.49
CA THR A 178 -19.00 -17.52 -7.49
C THR A 178 -18.17 -17.22 -8.74
N LEU A 179 -16.91 -16.81 -8.57
CA LEU A 179 -15.98 -16.60 -9.66
C LEU A 179 -15.48 -17.94 -10.20
N MET A 180 -15.60 -18.10 -11.52
CA MET A 180 -15.00 -19.19 -12.29
C MET A 180 -14.12 -18.61 -13.39
N LEU A 181 -12.96 -19.23 -13.62
CA LEU A 181 -12.05 -18.83 -14.69
C LEU A 181 -12.06 -19.88 -15.81
N GLU A 182 -12.26 -19.42 -17.04
CA GLU A 182 -12.23 -20.27 -18.23
C GLU A 182 -10.85 -20.90 -18.44
N HIS A 183 -9.79 -20.15 -18.14
CA HIS A 183 -8.39 -20.58 -18.27
C HIS A 183 -7.70 -20.49 -16.91
N ASP A 184 -6.83 -21.45 -16.62
CA ASP A 184 -6.01 -21.39 -15.42
C ASP A 184 -4.96 -20.27 -15.54
N TYR A 185 -4.66 -19.62 -14.42
CA TYR A 185 -3.80 -18.44 -14.33
C TYR A 185 -2.45 -18.72 -13.66
N GLY A 186 -2.20 -19.97 -13.26
CA GLY A 186 -1.01 -20.40 -12.51
C GLY A 186 -0.35 -21.69 -12.99
N ASN A 187 -0.72 -22.23 -14.14
CA ASN A 187 -0.29 -23.55 -14.66
C ASN A 187 -0.48 -24.68 -13.63
N ASP A 188 -1.68 -24.78 -13.08
CA ASP A 188 -2.10 -25.76 -12.08
C ASP A 188 -1.34 -25.71 -10.75
N PHE A 189 -0.48 -24.71 -10.56
CA PHE A 189 0.28 -24.51 -9.34
C PHE A 189 -0.62 -24.17 -8.14
N PHE A 190 -1.70 -23.41 -8.38
CA PHE A 190 -2.63 -22.98 -7.33
C PHE A 190 -3.87 -23.88 -7.24
N LEU A 191 -4.50 -23.88 -6.07
CA LEU A 191 -5.81 -24.50 -5.86
C LEU A 191 -6.84 -23.86 -6.79
N PRO A 192 -7.83 -24.64 -7.27
CA PRO A 192 -8.96 -24.07 -8.00
C PRO A 192 -9.65 -23.01 -7.13
N LEU A 193 -10.18 -21.98 -7.78
CA LEU A 193 -10.85 -20.90 -7.07
C LEU A 193 -12.16 -21.34 -6.42
N SER A 194 -12.76 -22.44 -6.87
CA SER A 194 -14.07 -22.93 -6.46
C SER A 194 -14.12 -24.46 -6.52
N ASN A 195 -15.07 -25.07 -5.80
CA ASN A 195 -15.43 -26.49 -5.92
C ASN A 195 -16.32 -26.78 -7.14
N CYS A 196 -16.89 -25.76 -7.81
CA CYS A 196 -17.70 -25.94 -9.00
C CYS A 196 -16.86 -26.37 -10.20
N SER A 197 -17.40 -27.23 -11.07
CA SER A 197 -16.70 -27.70 -12.27
C SER A 197 -17.08 -26.90 -13.52
N LYS A 198 -16.17 -26.78 -14.48
CA LYS A 198 -16.42 -26.06 -15.75
C LYS A 198 -17.55 -26.67 -16.58
N ALA A 199 -17.65 -28.00 -16.60
CA ALA A 199 -18.67 -28.73 -17.35
C ALA A 199 -20.11 -28.42 -16.91
N GLN A 200 -20.30 -27.94 -15.67
CA GLN A 200 -21.62 -27.56 -15.14
C GLN A 200 -22.08 -26.16 -15.61
N ILE A 201 -21.23 -25.41 -16.32
CA ILE A 201 -21.37 -23.96 -16.54
C ILE A 201 -21.46 -23.59 -18.04
N GLU A 202 -21.35 -24.56 -18.96
CA GLU A 202 -21.33 -24.34 -20.43
C GLU A 202 -22.60 -23.65 -21.00
N SER A 203 -23.63 -23.39 -20.19
CA SER A 203 -24.81 -22.59 -20.55
C SER A 203 -24.78 -21.13 -20.07
N ALA A 204 -23.75 -20.71 -19.31
CA ALA A 204 -23.62 -19.36 -18.78
C ALA A 204 -23.00 -18.39 -19.81
N LYS A 205 -23.72 -17.31 -20.16
CA LYS A 205 -23.14 -16.23 -20.99
C LYS A 205 -22.19 -15.36 -20.14
N PRO A 206 -21.04 -14.94 -20.70
CA PRO A 206 -20.15 -14.00 -20.01
C PRO A 206 -20.91 -12.73 -19.67
N ASN A 207 -20.86 -12.31 -18.40
CA ASN A 207 -21.58 -11.13 -17.97
C ASN A 207 -20.80 -9.88 -18.42
N GLY A 208 -21.21 -9.28 -19.54
CA GLY A 208 -20.59 -8.08 -20.13
C GLY A 208 -20.74 -6.80 -19.30
N GLN A 209 -21.29 -6.88 -18.08
CA GLN A 209 -21.49 -5.73 -17.22
C GLN A 209 -20.13 -5.23 -16.67
N ARG A 210 -19.73 -4.03 -17.12
CA ARG A 210 -18.67 -3.22 -16.49
C ARG A 210 -19.17 -2.69 -15.13
N TYR A 211 -19.30 -3.58 -14.15
CA TYR A 211 -19.48 -3.19 -12.76
C TYR A 211 -18.11 -2.82 -12.17
N CYS A 212 -17.97 -1.60 -11.67
CA CYS A 212 -16.74 -1.09 -11.06
C CYS A 212 -16.87 -0.69 -9.57
N PRO A 213 -17.52 -1.43 -8.65
CA PRO A 213 -17.27 -1.16 -7.23
C PRO A 213 -15.92 -1.76 -6.88
N MET A 214 -14.90 -0.90 -6.90
CA MET A 214 -13.59 -1.17 -6.32
C MET A 214 -13.78 -1.28 -4.81
N HIS A 215 -13.93 -2.52 -4.33
CA HIS A 215 -14.00 -2.94 -2.92
C HIS A 215 -15.36 -2.69 -2.25
N PRO A 216 -15.83 -3.60 -1.38
CA PRO A 216 -17.06 -3.39 -0.62
C PRO A 216 -16.84 -2.28 0.41
N GLN A 217 -17.65 -1.22 0.34
CA GLN A 217 -17.61 -0.05 1.23
C GLN A 217 -17.59 -0.42 2.71
N GLU A 218 -18.31 -1.49 3.04
CA GLU A 218 -18.38 -2.04 4.39
C GLU A 218 -16.99 -2.29 4.99
N TRP A 219 -16.08 -2.91 4.23
CA TRP A 219 -14.73 -3.18 4.71
C TRP A 219 -13.93 -1.90 4.91
N ALA A 220 -14.04 -0.94 4.00
CA ALA A 220 -13.31 0.30 4.13
C ALA A 220 -13.74 1.09 5.38
N LYS A 221 -15.06 1.15 5.66
CA LYS A 221 -15.59 1.76 6.88
C LYS A 221 -15.10 1.06 8.15
N ARG A 222 -15.11 -0.28 8.17
CA ARG A 222 -14.66 -1.09 9.31
C ARG A 222 -13.16 -1.00 9.58
N LEU A 223 -12.37 -0.67 8.55
CA LEU A 223 -10.90 -0.66 8.62
C LEU A 223 -10.30 0.75 8.79
N ASN A 224 -11.04 1.82 8.47
CA ASN A 224 -10.54 3.20 8.41
C ASN A 224 -9.78 3.65 9.66
N GLU A 225 -10.20 3.16 10.83
CA GLU A 225 -9.62 3.52 12.12
C GLU A 225 -8.39 2.69 12.50
N ILE A 226 -8.27 1.46 12.02
CA ILE A 226 -7.28 0.48 12.52
C ILE A 226 -6.23 0.09 11.47
N GLN A 227 -6.46 0.41 10.20
CA GLN A 227 -5.59 0.05 9.08
C GLN A 227 -5.27 1.30 8.25
N GLY A 228 -3.99 1.57 8.00
CA GLY A 228 -3.54 2.71 7.22
C GLY A 228 -3.80 2.59 5.71
N ASN A 229 -4.03 1.38 5.20
CA ASN A 229 -4.46 1.17 3.81
C ASN A 229 -5.53 0.05 3.68
N PRO A 230 -6.81 0.36 3.99
CA PRO A 230 -7.90 -0.61 3.93
C PRO A 230 -8.04 -1.34 2.60
N ILE A 231 -7.74 -0.65 1.50
CA ILE A 231 -7.87 -1.17 0.15
C ILE A 231 -6.80 -2.22 -0.15
N ALA A 232 -5.54 -1.93 0.17
CA ALA A 232 -4.44 -2.86 0.02
C ALA A 232 -4.63 -4.09 0.92
N TRP A 233 -5.10 -3.88 2.15
CA TRP A 233 -5.46 -4.95 3.08
C TRP A 233 -6.53 -5.89 2.49
N TYR A 234 -7.64 -5.33 1.98
CA TYR A 234 -8.71 -6.12 1.38
C TYR A 234 -8.21 -6.91 0.16
N ARG A 235 -7.41 -6.26 -0.71
CA ARG A 235 -6.81 -6.93 -1.88
C ARG A 235 -5.83 -8.02 -1.47
N GLY A 236 -5.09 -7.83 -0.38
CA GLY A 236 -4.19 -8.83 0.20
C GLY A 236 -4.91 -10.11 0.61
N HIS A 237 -6.12 -10.01 1.18
CA HIS A 237 -6.93 -11.19 1.50
C HIS A 237 -7.44 -11.92 0.25
N LEU A 238 -7.84 -11.19 -0.79
CA LEU A 238 -8.19 -11.78 -2.08
C LEU A 238 -6.98 -12.50 -2.69
N LEU A 239 -5.82 -11.86 -2.72
CA LEU A 239 -4.57 -12.46 -3.20
C LEU A 239 -4.18 -13.70 -2.40
N SER A 240 -4.31 -13.66 -1.08
CA SER A 240 -4.04 -14.81 -0.22
C SER A 240 -4.93 -16.01 -0.55
N TYR A 241 -6.17 -15.77 -0.99
CA TYR A 241 -7.09 -16.82 -1.41
C TYR A 241 -6.72 -17.40 -2.78
N ILE A 242 -6.38 -16.56 -3.76
CA ILE A 242 -6.06 -17.04 -5.11
C ILE A 242 -4.69 -17.75 -5.14
N LEU A 243 -3.70 -17.27 -4.36
CA LEU A 243 -2.33 -17.79 -4.39
C LEU A 243 -2.09 -19.00 -3.49
N ARG A 244 -3.13 -19.76 -3.14
CA ARG A 244 -3.01 -20.98 -2.31
C ARG A 244 -2.36 -22.09 -3.14
N PRO A 245 -1.15 -22.58 -2.81
CA PRO A 245 -0.51 -23.60 -3.61
C PRO A 245 -1.26 -24.95 -3.49
N ARG A 246 -1.44 -25.64 -4.62
CA ARG A 246 -2.17 -26.90 -4.72
C ARG A 246 -1.39 -28.04 -4.05
N ASP A 247 -0.13 -28.20 -4.45
CA ASP A 247 0.72 -29.30 -4.03
C ASP A 247 1.24 -29.13 -2.58
N ALA A 248 1.04 -30.15 -1.74
CA ALA A 248 1.52 -30.18 -0.37
C ALA A 248 3.07 -30.19 -0.27
N VAL A 249 3.76 -30.82 -1.21
CA VAL A 249 5.23 -30.86 -1.27
C VAL A 249 5.77 -29.46 -1.55
N LEU A 250 5.17 -28.73 -2.49
CA LEU A 250 5.57 -27.36 -2.80
C LEU A 250 5.29 -26.41 -1.63
N ARG A 251 4.15 -26.57 -0.93
CA ARG A 251 3.86 -25.82 0.31
C ARG A 251 4.91 -26.08 1.37
N ARG A 252 5.22 -27.34 1.65
CA ARG A 252 6.26 -27.72 2.62
C ARG A 252 7.63 -27.16 2.22
N ARG A 253 7.94 -27.13 0.93
CA ARG A 253 9.18 -26.53 0.43
C ARG A 253 9.22 -25.02 0.67
N LEU A 254 8.14 -24.30 0.43
CA LEU A 254 8.03 -22.87 0.76
C LEU A 254 8.24 -22.63 2.26
N GLU A 255 7.60 -23.43 3.11
CA GLU A 255 7.74 -23.35 4.58
C GLU A 255 9.18 -23.58 5.03
N ILE A 256 9.87 -24.59 4.48
CA ILE A 256 11.28 -24.88 4.78
C ILE A 256 12.17 -23.69 4.41
N GLU A 257 12.01 -23.11 3.22
CA GLU A 257 12.83 -21.97 2.79
C GLU A 257 12.59 -20.73 3.66
N MET A 258 11.34 -20.48 4.06
CA MET A 258 11.01 -19.42 5.03
C MET A 258 11.62 -19.66 6.41
N GLN A 259 11.69 -20.93 6.86
CA GLN A 259 12.39 -21.29 8.10
C GLN A 259 13.90 -21.09 7.95
N THR A 260 14.49 -21.49 6.83
CA THR A 260 15.92 -21.29 6.54
C THR A 260 16.30 -19.81 6.59
N LEU A 261 15.42 -18.90 6.14
CA LEU A 261 15.63 -17.47 6.26
C LEU A 261 15.82 -17.02 7.73
N ARG A 262 15.18 -17.71 8.67
CA ARG A 262 15.28 -17.51 10.13
C ARG A 262 16.24 -18.48 10.83
N THR A 263 17.13 -19.13 10.08
CA THR A 263 18.20 -19.97 10.65
C THR A 263 19.57 -19.30 10.47
N GLY A 264 20.36 -19.26 11.53
CA GLY A 264 21.74 -18.78 11.54
C GLY A 264 22.71 -19.78 10.90
N ARG A 265 23.94 -19.33 10.58
CA ARG A 265 24.96 -20.20 9.94
C ARG A 265 25.39 -21.40 10.78
N ASN A 266 25.27 -21.30 12.09
CA ASN A 266 25.54 -22.36 13.06
C ASN A 266 24.35 -23.32 13.24
N GLY A 267 23.26 -23.14 12.50
CA GLY A 267 22.03 -23.93 12.64
C GLY A 267 21.09 -23.46 13.74
N ASN A 268 21.46 -22.45 14.54
CA ASN A 268 20.61 -21.92 15.60
C ASN A 268 19.55 -20.96 15.02
N PRO A 269 18.41 -20.73 15.71
CA PRO A 269 17.45 -19.71 15.32
C PRO A 269 18.10 -18.33 15.20
N TYR A 270 17.79 -17.61 14.12
CA TYR A 270 18.17 -16.21 13.93
C TYR A 270 17.05 -15.31 14.44
N ASP A 271 17.32 -14.58 15.50
CA ASP A 271 16.40 -13.68 16.20
C ASP A 271 16.51 -12.21 15.75
N GLY A 272 17.46 -11.91 14.85
CA GLY A 272 17.66 -10.58 14.32
C GLY A 272 16.59 -10.16 13.29
N PRO A 273 16.48 -8.85 13.03
CA PRO A 273 15.63 -8.34 11.97
C PRO A 273 16.19 -8.69 10.58
N ILE A 274 15.29 -8.91 9.62
CA ILE A 274 15.61 -9.21 8.23
C ILE A 274 14.96 -8.16 7.34
N ALA A 275 15.77 -7.46 6.54
CA ALA A 275 15.24 -6.62 5.48
C ALA A 275 15.08 -7.44 4.19
N GLY A 276 14.08 -7.12 3.37
CA GLY A 276 13.88 -7.64 2.02
C GLY A 276 14.10 -6.55 0.99
N ILE A 277 14.70 -6.89 -0.14
CA ILE A 277 14.84 -6.01 -1.29
C ILE A 277 14.30 -6.74 -2.52
N HIS A 278 13.46 -6.06 -3.29
CA HIS A 278 13.07 -6.52 -4.62
C HIS A 278 13.51 -5.50 -5.67
N VAL A 279 14.54 -5.85 -6.44
CA VAL A 279 15.04 -5.06 -7.57
C VAL A 279 14.49 -5.65 -8.87
N ARG A 280 13.99 -4.79 -9.77
CA ARG A 280 13.48 -5.18 -11.09
C ARG A 280 14.23 -4.39 -12.16
N ARG A 281 15.10 -5.04 -12.94
CA ARG A 281 15.98 -4.38 -13.94
C ARG A 281 15.84 -4.86 -15.39
N THR A 282 15.22 -5.99 -15.71
CA THR A 282 15.27 -6.53 -17.09
C THR A 282 14.25 -5.90 -18.06
N ASP A 283 13.22 -6.65 -18.49
CA ASP A 283 12.23 -6.30 -19.53
C ASP A 283 11.40 -5.03 -19.24
N LYS A 284 11.59 -4.41 -18.08
CA LYS A 284 10.77 -3.30 -17.58
C LYS A 284 11.44 -1.93 -17.62
N ILE A 285 12.79 -1.85 -17.66
CA ILE A 285 13.50 -0.55 -17.68
C ILE A 285 13.14 0.29 -18.92
N PHE A 286 12.82 -0.35 -20.03
CA PHE A 286 12.55 0.36 -21.29
C PHE A 286 11.07 0.68 -21.54
N VAL A 287 10.14 0.15 -20.72
CA VAL A 287 8.69 0.21 -21.02
C VAL A 287 7.83 0.61 -19.81
N GLU A 288 8.20 0.21 -18.59
CA GLU A 288 7.29 0.29 -17.43
C GLU A 288 7.92 0.87 -16.15
N ALA A 289 9.25 0.96 -16.05
CA ALA A 289 9.93 1.45 -14.86
C ALA A 289 11.24 2.17 -15.20
N THR A 290 11.68 3.06 -14.33
CA THR A 290 13.00 3.69 -14.38
C THR A 290 14.06 2.78 -13.75
N PHE A 291 15.32 2.90 -14.21
CA PHE A 291 16.44 2.25 -13.52
C PHE A 291 16.65 2.91 -12.16
N HIS A 292 16.72 2.09 -11.11
CA HIS A 292 17.09 2.53 -9.76
C HIS A 292 18.36 1.77 -9.30
N PRO A 293 19.46 2.48 -8.95
CA PRO A 293 20.66 1.85 -8.42
C PRO A 293 20.40 1.19 -7.07
N LEU A 294 21.16 0.15 -6.71
CA LEU A 294 20.95 -0.58 -5.45
C LEU A 294 21.09 0.33 -4.22
N GLY A 295 21.92 1.38 -4.32
CA GLY A 295 22.12 2.38 -3.27
C GLY A 295 20.86 3.09 -2.81
N GLU A 296 19.89 3.32 -3.70
CA GLU A 296 18.59 3.90 -3.31
C GLU A 296 17.79 2.96 -2.40
N TYR A 297 17.84 1.65 -2.66
CA TYR A 297 17.20 0.65 -1.81
C TYR A 297 17.92 0.53 -0.46
N MET A 298 19.26 0.47 -0.52
CA MET A 298 20.10 0.30 0.66
C MET A 298 20.03 1.48 1.63
N LEU A 299 19.75 2.70 1.16
CA LEU A 299 19.47 3.86 2.03
C LEU A 299 18.36 3.57 3.04
N HIS A 300 17.26 2.95 2.59
CA HIS A 300 16.14 2.61 3.46
C HIS A 300 16.41 1.39 4.34
N VAL A 301 17.17 0.41 3.83
CA VAL A 301 17.61 -0.75 4.61
C VAL A 301 18.55 -0.33 5.74
N GLU A 302 19.50 0.56 5.48
CA GLU A 302 20.41 1.12 6.48
C GLU A 302 19.63 1.78 7.62
N ARG A 303 18.71 2.70 7.28
CA ARG A 303 17.83 3.34 8.26
C ARG A 303 17.02 2.33 9.07
N PHE A 304 16.47 1.29 8.42
CA PHE A 304 15.69 0.26 9.11
C PHE A 304 16.52 -0.42 10.21
N PHE A 305 17.75 -0.85 9.89
CA PHE A 305 18.61 -1.48 10.88
C PHE A 305 19.07 -0.51 11.97
N GLU A 306 19.40 0.74 11.64
CA GLU A 306 19.77 1.75 12.65
C GLU A 306 18.64 2.01 13.65
N VAL A 307 17.39 2.08 13.17
CA VAL A 307 16.22 2.22 14.05
C VAL A 307 16.06 0.95 14.91
N LYS A 308 16.24 -0.24 14.35
CA LYS A 308 16.16 -1.51 15.11
C LYS A 308 17.22 -1.63 16.19
N GLU A 309 18.42 -1.10 15.95
CA GLU A 309 19.50 -1.06 16.94
C GLU A 309 19.13 -0.15 18.11
N ILE A 310 18.54 1.02 17.83
CA ILE A 310 18.04 1.92 18.86
C ILE A 310 16.89 1.27 19.64
N GLU A 311 15.94 0.62 18.95
CA GLU A 311 14.86 -0.14 19.60
C GLU A 311 15.42 -1.18 20.56
N TYR A 312 16.41 -1.97 20.13
CA TYR A 312 17.05 -2.97 20.98
C TYR A 312 17.69 -2.34 22.24
N CYS A 313 18.44 -1.25 22.09
CA CYS A 313 19.06 -0.56 23.22
C CYS A 313 18.01 0.01 24.19
N LEU A 314 16.90 0.54 23.67
CA LEU A 314 15.79 1.05 24.49
C LEU A 314 15.08 -0.07 25.26
N GLU A 315 14.88 -1.23 24.64
CA GLU A 315 14.20 -2.38 25.24
C GLU A 315 15.04 -3.08 26.32
N THR A 316 16.35 -3.17 26.11
CA THR A 316 17.26 -3.93 26.99
C THR A 316 18.00 -3.07 28.00
N GLY A 317 18.02 -1.74 27.79
CA GLY A 317 18.81 -0.80 28.61
C GLY A 317 20.32 -0.90 28.39
N THR A 318 20.79 -1.70 27.43
CA THR A 318 22.22 -1.82 27.11
C THR A 318 22.69 -0.74 26.13
N SER A 319 23.95 -0.33 26.24
CA SER A 319 24.62 0.53 25.27
C SER A 319 25.33 -0.25 24.17
N SER A 320 25.44 -1.57 24.30
CA SER A 320 26.11 -2.43 23.33
C SER A 320 25.15 -2.80 22.20
N PRO A 321 25.59 -2.76 20.93
CA PRO A 321 24.75 -3.20 19.82
C PRO A 321 24.46 -4.70 19.93
N PRO A 322 23.28 -5.15 19.44
CA PRO A 322 22.96 -6.58 19.40
C PRO A 322 23.91 -7.36 18.48
N PHE A 323 24.02 -8.66 18.70
CA PHE A 323 24.94 -9.52 17.94
C PHE A 323 24.70 -9.44 16.42
N TRP A 324 23.44 -9.37 15.99
CA TRP A 324 23.07 -9.26 14.57
C TRP A 324 23.53 -7.95 13.91
N SER A 325 23.89 -6.90 14.65
CA SER A 325 24.41 -5.65 14.09
C SER A 325 25.76 -5.79 13.41
N GLN A 326 26.55 -6.80 13.81
CA GLN A 326 27.83 -7.09 13.18
C GLN A 326 27.66 -7.59 11.74
N ARG A 327 26.52 -8.23 11.46
CA ARG A 327 26.20 -8.80 10.15
C ARG A 327 24.69 -8.79 9.92
N ARG A 328 24.21 -7.66 9.39
CA ARG A 328 22.79 -7.41 9.08
C ARG A 328 22.33 -8.28 7.92
N ARG A 329 21.15 -8.88 8.01
CA ARG A 329 20.67 -9.86 7.03
C ARG A 329 19.66 -9.27 6.05
N VAL A 330 19.89 -9.45 4.75
CA VAL A 330 19.03 -8.93 3.70
C VAL A 330 18.63 -10.04 2.74
N PHE A 331 17.33 -10.31 2.60
CA PHE A 331 16.82 -11.10 1.49
C PHE A 331 16.78 -10.26 0.22
N LEU A 332 17.39 -10.71 -0.86
CA LEU A 332 17.45 -10.01 -2.13
C LEU A 332 16.78 -10.87 -3.22
N ALA A 333 15.72 -10.32 -3.81
CA ALA A 333 15.08 -10.85 -5.00
C ALA A 333 15.35 -9.92 -6.19
N SER A 334 15.84 -10.49 -7.28
CA SER A 334 16.13 -9.75 -8.51
C SER A 334 16.02 -10.66 -9.72
N ASP A 335 15.56 -10.07 -10.82
CA ASP A 335 15.58 -10.65 -12.17
C ASP A 335 16.93 -10.45 -12.88
N ASP A 336 17.84 -9.68 -12.29
CA ASP A 336 19.15 -9.34 -12.80
C ASP A 336 20.26 -9.86 -11.86
N ALA A 337 21.14 -10.71 -12.41
CA ALA A 337 22.25 -11.34 -11.70
C ALA A 337 23.26 -10.32 -11.17
N SER A 338 23.50 -9.23 -11.90
CA SER A 338 24.50 -8.22 -11.56
C SER A 338 24.22 -7.52 -10.24
N VAL A 339 22.94 -7.45 -9.85
CA VAL A 339 22.50 -6.86 -8.56
C VAL A 339 23.06 -7.64 -7.38
N PHE A 340 23.17 -8.97 -7.48
CA PHE A 340 23.70 -9.79 -6.39
C PHE A 340 25.21 -9.58 -6.21
N ASP A 341 25.94 -9.39 -7.31
CA ASP A 341 27.37 -9.10 -7.29
C ASP A 341 27.66 -7.67 -6.80
N GLU A 342 26.85 -6.70 -7.24
CA GLU A 342 26.84 -5.31 -6.74
C GLU A 342 26.61 -5.30 -5.23
N ALA A 343 25.59 -6.02 -4.75
CA ALA A 343 25.24 -6.09 -3.34
C ALA A 343 26.39 -6.62 -2.49
N ARG A 344 26.96 -7.77 -2.86
CA ARG A 344 28.05 -8.41 -2.11
C ARG A 344 29.34 -7.60 -2.13
N SER A 345 29.64 -6.94 -3.24
CA SER A 345 30.85 -6.13 -3.42
C SER A 345 30.78 -4.81 -2.66
N ASN A 346 29.66 -4.08 -2.78
CA ASN A 346 29.55 -2.73 -2.24
C ASN A 346 29.11 -2.69 -0.76
N TYR A 347 28.50 -3.76 -0.25
CA TYR A 347 27.92 -3.80 1.09
C TYR A 347 28.41 -5.01 1.92
N PRO A 348 29.74 -5.13 2.18
CA PRO A 348 30.33 -6.32 2.83
C PRO A 348 29.89 -6.56 4.27
N ARG A 349 29.32 -5.54 4.94
CA ARG A 349 28.74 -5.64 6.29
C ARG A 349 27.40 -6.38 6.32
N TYR A 350 26.79 -6.63 5.17
CA TYR A 350 25.50 -7.28 5.03
C TYR A 350 25.65 -8.73 4.57
N GLU A 351 24.81 -9.61 5.11
CA GLU A 351 24.60 -10.95 4.59
C GLU A 351 23.41 -10.93 3.62
N PHE A 352 23.70 -10.96 2.32
CA PHE A 352 22.65 -11.10 1.30
C PHE A 352 22.27 -12.57 1.10
N ILE A 353 20.99 -12.87 1.31
CA ILE A 353 20.36 -14.16 1.06
C ILE A 353 19.55 -14.05 -0.22
N GLY A 354 19.67 -15.05 -1.09
CA GLY A 354 18.99 -15.07 -2.38
C GLY A 354 19.98 -15.28 -3.53
N GLY A 355 19.43 -15.43 -4.72
CA GLY A 355 20.18 -15.62 -5.95
C GLY A 355 19.26 -15.68 -7.16
N LEU A 356 19.85 -15.56 -8.35
CA LEU A 356 19.09 -15.67 -9.59
C LEU A 356 18.42 -17.05 -9.67
N ARG A 357 17.10 -17.07 -9.87
CA ARG A 357 16.35 -18.31 -10.06
C ARG A 357 16.15 -18.56 -11.54
N LYS A 358 16.40 -19.78 -12.00
CA LYS A 358 16.20 -20.20 -13.41
C LYS A 358 14.82 -19.87 -13.99
N GLY A 359 13.81 -19.69 -13.12
CA GLY A 359 12.45 -19.34 -13.47
C GLY A 359 12.17 -17.84 -13.66
N SER A 360 13.16 -16.95 -13.50
CA SER A 360 12.99 -15.51 -13.73
C SER A 360 13.14 -15.11 -15.21
N GLU A 361 13.68 -16.00 -16.04
CA GLU A 361 13.89 -15.77 -17.48
C GLU A 361 12.55 -15.65 -18.23
N TYR A 362 12.50 -14.79 -19.25
CA TYR A 362 11.27 -14.50 -19.99
C TYR A 362 10.58 -15.75 -20.55
N GLU A 363 11.36 -16.72 -21.03
CA GLU A 363 10.87 -17.94 -21.67
C GLU A 363 10.28 -18.93 -20.64
N THR A 364 10.91 -19.05 -19.48
CA THR A 364 10.55 -20.03 -18.45
C THR A 364 9.66 -19.47 -17.35
N ARG A 365 9.44 -18.14 -17.28
CA ARG A 365 8.66 -17.48 -16.22
C ARG A 365 7.21 -17.96 -16.12
N ARG A 366 6.65 -18.47 -17.21
CA ARG A 366 5.29 -19.05 -17.25
C ARG A 366 5.29 -20.57 -17.07
N SER A 367 6.42 -21.22 -16.82
CA SER A 367 6.45 -22.64 -16.46
C SER A 367 6.09 -22.84 -14.99
N THR A 368 5.78 -24.08 -14.57
CA THR A 368 5.59 -24.43 -13.15
C THR A 368 6.83 -24.07 -12.31
N THR A 369 8.04 -24.22 -12.87
CA THR A 369 9.29 -23.80 -12.21
C THR A 369 9.38 -22.29 -12.06
N GLY A 370 8.96 -21.53 -13.07
CA GLY A 370 8.85 -20.08 -13.03
C GLY A 370 7.87 -19.58 -11.98
N VAL A 371 6.66 -20.16 -11.96
CA VAL A 371 5.62 -19.86 -10.97
C VAL A 371 6.09 -20.21 -9.56
N PHE A 372 6.76 -21.34 -9.36
CA PHE A 372 7.35 -21.69 -8.08
C PHE A 372 8.42 -20.67 -7.65
N ALA A 373 9.34 -20.32 -8.55
CA ALA A 373 10.43 -19.39 -8.26
C ALA A 373 9.92 -18.02 -7.80
N ILE A 374 8.97 -17.42 -8.53
CA ILE A 374 8.41 -16.12 -8.15
C ILE A 374 7.56 -16.22 -6.88
N THR A 375 6.82 -17.32 -6.69
CA THR A 375 6.05 -17.55 -5.46
C THR A 375 6.96 -17.65 -4.24
N LEU A 376 8.12 -18.30 -4.39
CA LEU A 376 9.12 -18.39 -3.33
C LEU A 376 9.70 -17.01 -2.99
N ASP A 377 10.09 -16.22 -3.99
CA ASP A 377 10.62 -14.86 -3.74
C ASP A 377 9.58 -13.96 -3.06
N ILE A 378 8.32 -14.00 -3.50
CA ILE A 378 7.23 -13.28 -2.84
C ILE A 378 7.09 -13.71 -1.37
N ASN A 379 7.09 -15.01 -1.08
CA ASN A 379 6.92 -15.49 0.28
C ASN A 379 8.12 -15.15 1.17
N LEU A 380 9.34 -15.16 0.65
CA LEU A 380 10.55 -14.74 1.38
C LEU A 380 10.61 -13.23 1.61
N LEU A 381 10.14 -12.42 0.64
CA LEU A 381 9.93 -10.98 0.85
C LEU A 381 8.90 -10.75 1.95
N VAL A 382 7.76 -11.44 1.92
CA VAL A 382 6.72 -11.36 2.96
C VAL A 382 7.20 -11.91 4.31
N ALA A 383 8.16 -12.83 4.35
CA ALA A 383 8.75 -13.33 5.60
C ALA A 383 9.76 -12.36 6.25
N SER A 384 10.16 -11.31 5.53
CA SER A 384 11.05 -10.26 6.02
C SER A 384 10.31 -9.29 6.95
N ASP A 385 11.05 -8.55 7.77
CA ASP A 385 10.49 -7.59 8.74
C ASP A 385 10.26 -6.19 8.14
N PHE A 386 10.91 -5.90 7.01
CA PHE A 386 10.79 -4.66 6.25
C PHE A 386 11.19 -4.92 4.81
N VAL A 387 10.48 -4.37 3.82
CA VAL A 387 10.80 -4.56 2.39
C VAL A 387 11.01 -3.22 1.69
N VAL A 388 12.04 -3.16 0.84
CA VAL A 388 12.28 -2.04 -0.07
C VAL A 388 12.14 -2.51 -1.51
N CYS A 389 11.30 -1.84 -2.30
CA CYS A 389 11.04 -2.23 -3.68
C CYS A 389 10.60 -1.05 -4.56
N THR A 390 10.15 -1.32 -5.78
CA THR A 390 9.56 -0.36 -6.71
C THR A 390 8.07 -0.63 -6.91
N ALA A 391 7.20 0.27 -6.50
CA ALA A 391 5.74 0.12 -6.55
C ALA A 391 5.19 0.11 -7.97
N THR A 392 5.95 0.59 -8.96
CA THR A 392 5.68 0.35 -10.38
C THR A 392 5.61 -1.16 -10.68
N SER A 393 6.45 -1.96 -10.01
CA SER A 393 6.39 -3.43 -10.09
C SER A 393 5.13 -3.99 -9.41
N ASN A 394 4.37 -4.78 -10.18
CA ASN A 394 3.27 -5.57 -9.65
C ASN A 394 3.70 -6.50 -8.51
N ILE A 395 4.94 -7.00 -8.52
CA ILE A 395 5.45 -7.87 -7.46
C ILE A 395 5.59 -7.11 -6.14
N CYS A 396 6.11 -5.87 -6.17
CA CYS A 396 6.22 -5.01 -4.98
C CYS A 396 4.84 -4.69 -4.39
N ARG A 397 3.87 -4.32 -5.23
CA ARG A 397 2.48 -4.08 -4.79
C ARG A 397 1.85 -5.32 -4.17
N LEU A 398 2.01 -6.47 -4.82
CA LEU A 398 1.52 -7.76 -4.33
C LEU A 398 2.15 -8.12 -2.97
N VAL A 399 3.45 -7.89 -2.79
CA VAL A 399 4.14 -8.08 -1.50
C VAL A 399 3.52 -7.20 -0.43
N TYR A 400 3.36 -5.89 -0.68
CA TYR A 400 2.74 -4.97 0.27
C TYR A 400 1.32 -5.40 0.69
N GLU A 401 0.51 -5.85 -0.27
CA GLU A 401 -0.84 -6.33 0.02
C GLU A 401 -0.83 -7.61 0.87
N LEU A 402 0.07 -8.55 0.58
CA LEU A 402 0.22 -9.78 1.37
C LEU A 402 0.77 -9.52 2.78
N PHE A 403 1.64 -8.51 2.96
CA PHE A 403 2.08 -8.03 4.27
C PHE A 403 0.88 -7.63 5.14
N LEU A 404 0.00 -6.80 4.58
CA LEU A 404 -1.18 -6.29 5.28
C LEU A 404 -2.19 -7.39 5.63
N ALA A 405 -2.26 -8.46 4.83
CA ALA A 405 -3.16 -9.59 5.06
C ALA A 405 -2.68 -10.60 6.14
N LYS A 406 -1.53 -10.33 6.77
CA LYS A 406 -0.92 -11.17 7.81
C LYS A 406 -0.66 -10.40 9.12
N PRO A 407 -1.70 -9.82 9.76
CA PRO A 407 -1.55 -9.04 10.99
C PRO A 407 -0.94 -9.84 12.15
N GLN A 408 -1.14 -11.15 12.20
CA GLN A 408 -0.55 -12.04 13.21
C GLN A 408 0.97 -12.15 13.14
N VAL A 409 1.58 -11.79 11.99
CA VAL A 409 3.04 -11.80 11.80
C VAL A 409 3.57 -10.37 11.86
N HIS A 410 2.89 -9.44 11.19
CA HIS A 410 3.42 -8.09 10.94
C HIS A 410 2.74 -6.99 11.75
N GLY A 411 1.62 -7.26 12.41
CA GLY A 411 0.77 -6.24 13.00
C GLY A 411 0.28 -5.21 11.99
N ASP A 412 0.34 -3.92 12.34
CA ASP A 412 0.09 -2.83 11.39
C ASP A 412 1.29 -2.67 10.44
N ALA A 413 1.21 -3.35 9.30
CA ALA A 413 2.25 -3.36 8.27
C ALA A 413 2.21 -2.14 7.33
N THR A 414 1.42 -1.09 7.63
CA THR A 414 1.25 0.11 6.76
C THR A 414 2.59 0.69 6.29
N PHE A 415 3.61 0.71 7.17
CA PHE A 415 4.93 1.30 6.90
C PHE A 415 6.06 0.26 6.76
N GLN A 416 5.74 -1.02 6.60
CA GLN A 416 6.74 -2.08 6.50
C GLN A 416 7.24 -2.33 5.09
N VAL A 417 6.62 -1.68 4.08
CA VAL A 417 7.13 -1.68 2.71
C VAL A 417 7.39 -0.25 2.27
N GLN A 418 8.61 0.01 1.81
CA GLN A 418 9.05 1.29 1.26
C GLN A 418 9.28 1.16 -0.24
N SER A 419 8.74 2.10 -0.98
CA SER A 419 9.02 2.22 -2.41
C SER A 419 10.12 3.23 -2.70
N VAL A 420 10.99 2.98 -3.67
CA VAL A 420 12.01 3.97 -4.11
C VAL A 420 11.52 4.85 -5.27
N ASP A 421 10.39 4.50 -5.90
CA ASP A 421 9.82 5.23 -7.04
C ASP A 421 8.52 5.96 -6.65
N GLU A 422 7.39 5.26 -6.59
CA GLU A 422 6.07 5.83 -6.37
C GLU A 422 5.43 5.25 -5.11
N ILE A 423 4.44 5.95 -4.54
CA ILE A 423 3.58 5.34 -3.51
C ILE A 423 2.80 4.17 -4.13
N TYR A 424 2.48 3.17 -3.32
CA TYR A 424 1.50 2.14 -3.65
C TYR A 424 0.28 2.69 -4.43
N GLN A 425 0.01 2.15 -5.62
CA GLN A 425 -1.13 2.50 -6.47
C GLN A 425 -1.89 1.30 -7.01
N ARG A 426 -3.13 1.56 -7.48
CA ARG A 426 -3.94 0.59 -8.22
C ARG A 426 -3.82 0.85 -9.72
N TYR A 427 -4.09 -0.15 -10.54
CA TYR A 427 -4.46 0.15 -11.93
C TYR A 427 -5.78 0.94 -11.91
N PHE A 428 -5.85 2.02 -12.69
CA PHE A 428 -6.99 2.95 -12.77
C PHE A 428 -7.22 3.87 -11.56
N THR A 429 -6.23 4.10 -10.69
CA THR A 429 -6.39 5.14 -9.66
C THR A 429 -6.59 6.52 -10.28
N LEU A 430 -7.67 7.19 -9.90
CA LEU A 430 -7.89 8.63 -10.13
C LEU A 430 -6.83 9.45 -9.37
N ARG A 431 -6.79 10.77 -9.65
CA ARG A 431 -5.96 11.75 -8.91
C ARG A 431 -5.99 11.45 -7.41
N ARG A 432 -4.81 11.38 -6.79
CA ARG A 432 -4.66 11.19 -5.34
C ARG A 432 -4.99 12.49 -4.62
N TRP A 433 -5.60 12.40 -3.44
CA TRP A 433 -5.97 13.56 -2.64
C TRP A 433 -5.37 13.44 -1.26
N TRP A 434 -4.73 14.51 -0.81
CA TRP A 434 -4.10 14.59 0.49
C TRP A 434 -4.76 15.71 1.29
N ARG A 435 -4.95 15.50 2.59
CA ARG A 435 -5.52 16.49 3.51
C ARG A 435 -4.41 17.24 4.22
N ALA A 436 -4.49 18.56 4.27
CA ALA A 436 -3.61 19.37 5.10
C ALA A 436 -3.89 19.12 6.59
N ILE A 437 -2.85 18.85 7.37
CA ILE A 437 -2.94 18.54 8.82
C ILE A 437 -2.50 19.71 9.70
N ALA A 438 -2.10 20.82 9.07
CA ALA A 438 -1.79 22.09 9.72
C ALA A 438 -1.95 23.25 8.73
N ASP A 439 -2.08 24.47 9.26
CA ASP A 439 -2.12 25.69 8.45
C ASP A 439 -0.75 25.97 7.81
N LEU A 440 -0.73 26.17 6.49
CA LEU A 440 0.42 26.67 5.75
C LEU A 440 0.10 28.06 5.17
N LYS A 441 0.13 29.06 6.06
CA LYS A 441 -0.26 30.46 5.77
C LYS A 441 0.44 31.04 4.54
N GLN A 442 1.72 30.73 4.34
CA GLN A 442 2.54 31.21 3.22
C GLN A 442 2.02 30.75 1.84
N LYS A 443 1.27 29.64 1.80
CA LYS A 443 0.67 29.08 0.59
C LYS A 443 -0.85 29.21 0.57
N GLY A 444 -1.44 29.88 1.57
CA GLY A 444 -2.89 30.03 1.70
C GLY A 444 -3.65 28.73 1.98
N ILE A 445 -2.96 27.67 2.40
CA ILE A 445 -3.55 26.36 2.70
C ILE A 445 -3.92 26.32 4.18
N LYS A 446 -5.15 25.92 4.50
CA LYS A 446 -5.68 25.79 5.86
C LYS A 446 -5.74 24.32 6.27
N LEU A 447 -5.75 24.09 7.59
CA LEU A 447 -6.06 22.79 8.17
C LEU A 447 -7.36 22.23 7.57
N GLY A 448 -7.29 20.99 7.06
CA GLY A 448 -8.42 20.29 6.47
C GLY A 448 -8.56 20.44 4.96
N ASP A 449 -7.86 21.38 4.32
CA ASP A 449 -7.89 21.54 2.87
C ASP A 449 -7.44 20.26 2.14
N THR A 450 -8.10 19.93 1.05
CA THR A 450 -7.77 18.77 0.22
C THR A 450 -7.07 19.19 -1.05
N ILE A 451 -5.93 18.56 -1.33
CA ILE A 451 -5.06 18.93 -2.45
C ILE A 451 -4.77 17.69 -3.28
N PRO A 452 -4.93 17.76 -4.62
CA PRO A 452 -4.58 16.65 -5.46
C PRO A 452 -3.05 16.57 -5.60
N ILE A 453 -2.49 15.37 -5.46
CA ILE A 453 -1.06 15.09 -5.56
C ILE A 453 -0.76 14.36 -6.85
N SER A 454 0.23 14.84 -7.62
CA SER A 454 0.71 14.20 -8.86
C SER A 454 1.88 13.26 -8.61
N SER A 455 2.79 13.58 -7.69
CA SER A 455 3.90 12.70 -7.35
C SER A 455 4.45 12.94 -5.94
N THR A 456 5.16 11.92 -5.45
CA THR A 456 6.00 11.97 -4.26
C THR A 456 7.38 11.50 -4.67
N LEU A 457 8.37 12.40 -4.67
CA LEU A 457 9.75 12.07 -5.06
C LEU A 457 10.55 11.47 -3.90
N TRP A 458 9.88 11.17 -2.78
CA TRP A 458 10.49 10.68 -1.54
C TRP A 458 11.64 11.56 -1.02
N ASP A 459 11.55 12.87 -1.29
CA ASP A 459 12.52 13.90 -0.91
C ASP A 459 12.03 14.79 0.25
N GLY A 460 10.95 14.38 0.93
CA GLY A 460 10.27 15.15 1.96
C GLY A 460 9.29 16.20 1.40
N PHE A 461 9.09 16.24 0.09
CA PHE A 461 8.10 17.08 -0.58
C PHE A 461 7.10 16.24 -1.38
N VAL A 462 5.93 16.86 -1.63
CA VAL A 462 4.93 16.38 -2.57
C VAL A 462 4.67 17.42 -3.65
N ARG A 463 4.40 16.95 -4.88
CA ARG A 463 3.99 17.81 -5.98
C ARG A 463 2.49 17.80 -6.14
N THR A 464 1.90 19.00 -6.20
CA THR A 464 0.47 19.14 -6.42
C THR A 464 0.11 18.93 -7.89
N ALA A 465 -0.97 18.22 -8.16
CA ALA A 465 -1.51 18.11 -9.51
C ALA A 465 -2.17 19.44 -9.94
N PRO A 466 -2.02 19.86 -11.21
CA PRO A 466 -2.68 21.06 -11.72
C PRO A 466 -4.21 20.97 -11.62
N THR A 467 -4.83 22.07 -11.21
CA THR A 467 -6.30 22.25 -11.18
C THR A 467 -6.70 23.45 -12.03
N ILE A 468 -7.99 23.58 -12.35
CA ILE A 468 -8.52 24.74 -13.08
C ILE A 468 -8.23 26.05 -12.31
N LEU A 469 -8.27 25.99 -10.97
CA LEU A 469 -8.03 27.14 -10.09
C LEU A 469 -6.53 27.40 -9.82
N ALA A 470 -5.69 26.36 -9.94
CA ALA A 470 -4.25 26.44 -9.74
C ALA A 470 -3.54 25.63 -10.83
N PRO A 471 -3.21 26.26 -11.98
CA PRO A 471 -2.71 25.55 -13.17
C PRO A 471 -1.24 25.14 -13.06
N GLN A 472 -0.50 25.63 -12.06
CA GLN A 472 0.92 25.32 -11.87
C GLN A 472 1.09 24.25 -10.79
N GLU A 473 2.02 23.32 -11.03
CA GLU A 473 2.48 22.39 -9.99
C GLU A 473 3.25 23.16 -8.91
N THR A 474 2.95 22.87 -7.64
CA THR A 474 3.66 23.44 -6.50
C THR A 474 4.27 22.32 -5.68
N SER A 475 5.50 22.53 -5.21
CA SER A 475 6.15 21.65 -4.24
C SER A 475 5.77 22.08 -2.82
N LEU A 476 5.25 21.14 -2.02
CA LEU A 476 4.80 21.37 -0.66
C LEU A 476 5.47 20.38 0.30
N PRO A 477 5.78 20.76 1.56
CA PRO A 477 6.41 19.85 2.51
C PRO A 477 5.48 18.68 2.86
N ALA A 478 5.90 17.45 2.61
CA ALA A 478 5.05 16.26 2.70
C ALA A 478 4.54 16.01 4.13
N TYR A 479 5.34 16.35 5.16
CA TYR A 479 5.00 16.15 6.57
C TYR A 479 3.79 16.98 7.06
N LEU A 480 3.31 17.94 6.26
CA LEU A 480 2.12 18.76 6.57
C LEU A 480 0.83 18.19 5.98
N PHE A 481 0.88 16.99 5.42
CA PHE A 481 -0.25 16.37 4.73
C PHE A 481 -0.41 14.90 5.11
N GLN A 482 -1.64 14.41 4.95
CA GLN A 482 -2.00 13.01 5.13
C GLN A 482 -2.75 12.51 3.89
N GLU A 483 -2.36 11.36 3.35
CA GLU A 483 -3.07 10.74 2.23
C GLU A 483 -4.51 10.37 2.64
N ILE A 484 -5.48 10.74 1.80
CA ILE A 484 -6.87 10.32 1.94
C ILE A 484 -7.03 9.00 1.19
N VAL A 485 -7.23 7.92 1.93
CA VAL A 485 -7.50 6.62 1.31
C VAL A 485 -8.94 6.61 0.79
N GLN A 486 -9.10 6.73 -0.53
CA GLN A 486 -10.41 6.87 -1.18
C GLN A 486 -11.31 5.65 -0.97
N THR A 487 -12.49 5.86 -0.42
CA THR A 487 -13.61 4.91 -0.47
C THR A 487 -14.51 5.26 -1.65
N VAL A 488 -14.90 4.28 -2.47
CA VAL A 488 -15.82 4.51 -3.59
C VAL A 488 -17.23 4.20 -3.10
N GLU A 489 -18.10 5.22 -3.06
CA GLU A 489 -19.53 5.06 -2.81
C GLU A 489 -20.32 4.63 -4.06
#